data_AF-A0A6H1NND3-F1
#
_entry.id   AF-A0A6H1NND3-F1
#
_cell.length_a   1.000
_cell.length_b   1.000
_cell.length_c   1.000
_cell.angle_alpha   90.00
_cell.angle_beta   90.00
_cell.angle_gamma   90.00
#
_symmetry.space_group_name_H-M   'P 1'
#
loop_
_entity.id
_entity.type
_entity.pdbx_description
1 polymer ?
#
loop_
_entity_poly.entity_id
_entity_poly.type
_entity_poly.pdbx_seq_one_letter_code
_entity_poly.pdbx_strand_id
1 'polypeptide(L)'
;MYTVAAATTAALLLGVSGTAATAAARPSPAATPLAAVHAFGQSDLSPEEEAHLREVAASIWNADLAAGWNMNPDVADVLSQATGEILRCSEAFALVPRPPGFLPGIGYLLSYWKNLKDYFLVVKDNRTYRACVVTAAANYRSAIEMASMGI
;
A
#
# COMPACT_ATOMS: atom_id res chain seq x y z
N MET A 1 28.37 -21.12 -40.75
CA MET A 1 28.46 -22.60 -40.66
C MET A 1 29.84 -22.96 -40.14
N TYR A 2 29.92 -23.45 -38.90
CA TYR A 2 30.98 -24.35 -38.41
C TYR A 2 30.38 -25.13 -37.24
N THR A 3 30.27 -26.44 -37.42
CA THR A 3 29.95 -27.51 -36.45
C THR A 3 31.30 -28.20 -36.12
N VAL A 4 31.60 -28.91 -35.01
CA VAL A 4 30.84 -29.87 -34.18
C VAL A 4 31.50 -30.01 -32.79
N ALA A 5 30.64 -30.33 -31.81
CA ALA A 5 30.77 -30.96 -30.48
C ALA A 5 31.98 -31.87 -30.13
N ALA A 6 32.28 -31.97 -28.82
CA ALA A 6 31.99 -33.15 -27.97
C ALA A 6 32.62 -33.02 -26.56
N ALA A 7 31.82 -33.20 -25.50
CA ALA A 7 32.32 -33.44 -24.14
C ALA A 7 31.54 -34.60 -23.50
N THR A 8 32.19 -35.76 -23.44
CA THR A 8 31.88 -36.96 -22.63
C THR A 8 32.85 -36.94 -21.42
N THR A 9 32.60 -37.39 -20.20
CA THR A 9 31.68 -38.39 -19.63
C THR A 9 31.70 -38.26 -18.10
N ALA A 10 30.66 -38.81 -17.47
CA ALA A 10 30.36 -38.88 -16.05
C ALA A 10 31.34 -39.70 -15.17
N ALA A 11 31.30 -39.47 -13.86
CA ALA A 11 31.37 -40.53 -12.86
C ALA A 11 30.72 -40.11 -11.53
N LEU A 12 29.77 -40.93 -11.08
CA LEU A 12 29.10 -40.89 -9.79
C LEU A 12 30.06 -41.22 -8.64
N LEU A 13 29.82 -40.68 -7.45
CA LEU A 13 29.98 -41.44 -6.21
C LEU A 13 28.83 -41.15 -5.23
N LEU A 14 28.20 -42.25 -4.81
CA LEU A 14 27.20 -42.39 -3.76
C LEU A 14 27.84 -42.16 -2.37
N GLY A 15 27.10 -41.52 -1.47
CA GLY A 15 27.41 -41.48 -0.04
C GLY A 15 26.12 -41.39 0.76
N VAL A 16 25.71 -42.52 1.35
CA VAL A 16 24.58 -42.68 2.27
C VAL A 16 25.11 -42.66 3.69
N SER A 17 24.49 -41.84 4.56
CA SER A 17 24.13 -42.13 5.98
C SER A 17 23.82 -40.79 6.69
N GLY A 18 22.58 -40.53 7.09
CA GLY A 18 22.13 -40.64 8.50
C GLY A 18 22.67 -39.47 9.35
N THR A 19 21.87 -38.52 9.83
CA THR A 19 21.01 -38.65 11.02
C THR A 19 19.84 -37.68 10.99
N ALA A 20 18.63 -38.18 11.27
CA ALA A 20 17.46 -37.37 11.56
C ALA A 20 17.70 -36.54 12.84
N ALA A 21 17.84 -35.22 12.69
CA ALA A 21 17.77 -34.29 13.81
C ALA A 21 16.30 -33.99 14.09
N THR A 22 15.82 -34.43 15.25
CA THR A 22 14.54 -34.03 15.81
C THR A 22 14.47 -32.51 15.93
N ALA A 23 13.55 -31.89 15.20
CA ALA A 23 13.21 -30.48 15.37
C ALA A 23 12.64 -30.28 16.77
N ALA A 24 13.45 -29.71 17.67
CA ALA A 24 12.97 -29.25 18.97
C ALA A 24 11.97 -28.11 18.73
N ALA A 25 10.72 -28.33 19.13
CA ALA A 25 9.68 -27.32 19.16
C ALA A 25 10.16 -26.13 20.02
N ARG A 26 10.36 -24.97 19.38
CA ARG A 26 10.53 -23.71 20.09
C ARG A 26 9.23 -23.41 20.84
N PRO A 27 9.28 -22.96 22.11
CA PRO A 27 8.12 -22.38 22.76
C PRO A 27 7.68 -21.16 21.96
N SER A 28 6.44 -21.17 21.47
CA SER A 28 5.78 -19.97 20.99
C SER A 28 5.86 -18.91 22.08
N PRO A 29 6.37 -17.69 21.81
CA PRO A 29 6.07 -16.58 22.69
C PRO A 29 4.55 -16.45 22.67
N ALA A 30 3.94 -16.61 23.85
CA ALA A 30 2.53 -16.33 24.06
C ALA A 30 2.24 -15.00 23.39
N ALA A 31 1.29 -15.01 22.45
CA ALA A 31 0.77 -13.80 21.85
C ALA A 31 0.21 -12.97 23.00
N THR A 32 0.99 -11.98 23.45
CA THR A 32 0.49 -10.89 24.27
C THR A 32 -0.73 -10.37 23.54
N PRO A 33 -1.92 -10.28 24.18
CA PRO A 33 -3.05 -9.66 23.52
C PRO A 33 -2.60 -8.24 23.21
N LEU A 34 -2.44 -7.94 21.92
CA LEU A 34 -2.23 -6.59 21.44
C LEU A 34 -3.36 -5.78 22.06
N ALA A 35 -2.98 -4.99 23.05
CA ALA A 35 -3.83 -4.05 23.74
C ALA A 35 -4.68 -3.36 22.68
N ALA A 36 -6.01 -3.50 22.82
CA ALA A 36 -7.06 -2.81 22.09
C ALA A 36 -6.52 -1.87 21.01
N VAL A 37 -6.21 -2.45 19.84
CA VAL A 37 -6.25 -1.67 18.60
C VAL A 37 -7.62 -1.07 18.63
N HIS A 38 -7.68 0.24 18.78
CA HIS A 38 -8.93 0.96 18.89
C HIS A 38 -9.80 0.43 17.76
N ALA A 39 -10.88 -0.25 18.16
CA ALA A 39 -12.02 -0.41 17.31
C ALA A 39 -12.54 1.01 17.10
N PHE A 40 -11.90 1.74 16.17
CA PHE A 40 -12.59 2.75 15.40
C PHE A 40 -13.69 1.95 14.73
N GLY A 41 -14.84 1.94 15.39
CA GLY A 41 -15.96 1.14 15.01
C GLY A 41 -16.28 1.43 13.56
N GLN A 42 -16.96 0.46 12.96
CA GLN A 42 -17.74 0.59 11.73
C GLN A 42 -18.88 1.63 11.87
N SER A 43 -18.71 2.63 12.74
CA SER A 43 -19.63 3.67 13.09
C SER A 43 -19.34 4.84 12.17
N ASP A 44 -20.37 5.30 11.48
CA ASP A 44 -20.34 6.32 10.44
C ASP A 44 -19.31 7.43 10.67
N LEU A 45 -18.59 7.78 9.59
CA LEU A 45 -17.67 8.91 9.58
C LEU A 45 -18.43 10.20 9.84
N SER A 46 -17.85 11.10 10.61
CA SER A 46 -18.43 12.44 10.74
C SER A 46 -18.35 13.17 9.40
N PRO A 47 -19.26 14.14 9.14
CA PRO A 47 -19.22 14.91 7.89
C PRO A 47 -17.89 15.64 7.65
N GLU A 48 -17.19 16.02 8.72
CA GLU A 48 -15.85 16.62 8.65
C GLU A 48 -14.82 15.59 8.17
N GLU A 49 -14.82 14.39 8.74
CA GLU A 49 -13.90 13.32 8.37
C GLU A 49 -14.11 12.88 6.91
N GLU A 50 -15.37 12.76 6.49
CA GLU A 50 -15.71 12.50 5.09
C GLU A 50 -15.17 13.59 4.15
N ALA A 51 -15.29 14.86 4.54
CA ALA A 51 -14.76 15.98 3.76
C ALA A 51 -13.22 15.88 3.65
N HIS A 52 -12.52 15.58 4.74
CA HIS A 52 -11.07 15.40 4.73
C HIS A 52 -10.64 14.24 3.82
N LEU A 53 -11.32 13.09 3.87
CA LEU A 53 -11.04 11.98 2.95
C LEU A 53 -11.30 12.37 1.50
N ARG A 54 -12.38 13.11 1.24
CA ARG A 54 -12.73 13.60 -0.09
C ARG A 54 -11.69 14.54 -0.65
N GLU A 55 -11.10 15.39 0.18
CA GLU A 55 -10.01 16.27 -0.26
C GLU A 55 -8.74 15.50 -0.66
N VAL A 56 -8.38 14.46 0.09
CA VAL A 56 -7.25 13.58 -0.27
C VAL A 56 -7.58 12.82 -1.55
N ALA A 57 -8.77 12.21 -1.66
CA ALA A 57 -9.22 11.53 -2.86
C ALA A 57 -9.20 12.44 -4.09
N ALA A 58 -9.70 13.68 -3.96
CA ALA A 58 -9.71 14.67 -5.04
C ALA A 58 -8.31 15.02 -5.53
N SER A 59 -7.30 15.01 -4.65
CA SER A 59 -5.92 15.30 -5.05
C SER A 59 -5.26 14.15 -5.83
N ILE A 60 -5.77 12.92 -5.72
CA ILE A 60 -5.28 11.75 -6.47
C ILE A 60 -6.06 11.55 -7.77
N TRP A 61 -7.40 11.62 -7.72
CA TRP A 61 -8.26 11.28 -8.86
C TRP A 61 -8.93 12.47 -9.55
N ASN A 62 -8.95 13.67 -8.96
CA ASN A 62 -9.76 14.86 -9.28
C ASN A 62 -11.05 15.01 -8.46
N ALA A 63 -11.51 16.26 -8.36
CA ALA A 63 -12.65 16.65 -7.53
C ALA A 63 -13.99 16.11 -8.03
N ASP A 64 -14.22 16.06 -9.33
CA ASP A 64 -15.49 15.59 -9.91
C ASP A 64 -15.73 14.11 -9.59
N LEU A 65 -14.68 13.30 -9.70
CA LEU A 65 -14.75 11.88 -9.34
C LEU A 65 -14.93 11.69 -7.84
N ALA A 66 -14.13 12.38 -7.03
CA ALA A 66 -14.20 12.26 -5.58
C ALA A 66 -15.55 12.76 -5.03
N ALA A 67 -16.20 13.74 -5.66
CA ALA A 67 -17.53 14.22 -5.28
C ALA A 67 -18.63 13.15 -5.47
N GLY A 68 -18.44 12.23 -6.42
CA GLY A 68 -19.39 11.16 -6.70
C GLY A 68 -19.35 9.97 -5.75
N TRP A 69 -18.31 9.84 -4.91
CA TRP A 69 -18.17 8.69 -4.00
C TRP A 69 -18.82 8.96 -2.64
N ASN A 70 -19.42 7.90 -2.08
CA ASN A 70 -19.75 7.84 -0.68
C ASN A 70 -18.46 7.64 0.13
N MET A 71 -18.14 8.54 1.05
CA MET A 71 -16.93 8.43 1.87
C MET A 71 -17.25 7.56 3.07
N ASN A 72 -16.91 6.28 2.98
CA ASN A 72 -17.15 5.29 4.02
C ASN A 72 -15.82 4.65 4.46
N PRO A 73 -15.83 3.78 5.50
CA PRO A 73 -14.61 3.11 5.94
C PRO A 73 -13.90 2.29 4.84
N ASP A 74 -14.64 1.61 3.96
CA ASP A 74 -14.05 0.82 2.87
C ASP A 74 -13.30 1.71 1.85
N VAL A 75 -13.87 2.88 1.54
CA VAL A 75 -13.23 3.91 0.72
C VAL A 75 -11.97 4.42 1.42
N ALA A 76 -12.01 4.64 2.73
CA ALA A 76 -10.82 5.05 3.48
C ALA A 76 -9.70 3.99 3.43
N ASP A 77 -10.05 2.70 3.45
CA ASP A 77 -9.08 1.62 3.34
C ASP A 77 -8.42 1.58 1.95
N VAL A 78 -9.20 1.68 0.88
CA VAL A 78 -8.66 1.76 -0.49
C VAL A 78 -7.83 3.02 -0.68
N LEU A 79 -8.31 4.16 -0.18
CA LEU A 79 -7.59 5.44 -0.22
C LEU A 79 -6.26 5.35 0.53
N SER A 80 -6.21 4.62 1.63
CA SER A 80 -4.99 4.41 2.40
C SER A 80 -3.98 3.56 1.64
N GLN A 81 -4.43 2.47 0.99
CA GLN A 81 -3.58 1.64 0.15
C GLN A 81 -2.98 2.43 -1.01
N ALA A 82 -3.81 3.20 -1.73
CA ALA A 82 -3.35 4.06 -2.81
C ALA A 82 -2.34 5.12 -2.32
N THR A 83 -2.62 5.76 -1.19
CA THR A 83 -1.72 6.73 -0.55
C THR A 83 -0.36 6.11 -0.23
N GLY A 84 -0.36 4.92 0.39
CA GLY A 84 0.86 4.19 0.71
C GLY A 84 1.67 3.82 -0.54
N GLU A 85 1.01 3.39 -1.61
CA GLU A 85 1.67 3.07 -2.87
C GLU A 85 2.35 4.29 -3.49
N ILE A 86 1.68 5.45 -3.48
CA ILE A 86 2.25 6.70 -3.99
C ILE A 86 3.47 7.10 -3.15
N LEU A 87 3.35 7.11 -1.83
CA LEU A 87 4.44 7.50 -0.93
C LEU A 87 5.66 6.57 -1.05
N ARG A 88 5.43 5.27 -1.23
CA ARG A 88 6.48 4.27 -1.49
C ARG A 88 7.13 4.47 -2.85
N CYS A 89 6.34 4.66 -3.92
CA CYS A 89 6.87 4.95 -5.26
C CYS A 89 7.73 6.23 -5.23
N SER A 90 7.32 7.22 -4.44
CA SER A 90 8.01 8.49 -4.35
C SER A 90 9.31 8.48 -3.55
N GLU A 91 9.56 7.42 -2.77
CA GLU A 91 10.67 7.33 -1.83
C GLU A 91 12.05 7.52 -2.48
N ALA A 92 12.21 6.99 -3.69
CA ALA A 92 13.46 7.09 -4.44
C ALA A 92 13.73 8.51 -4.96
N PHE A 93 12.75 9.40 -4.91
CA PHE A 93 12.85 10.76 -5.42
C PHE A 93 12.93 11.73 -4.22
N ALA A 94 14.16 12.02 -3.77
CA ALA A 94 14.44 12.77 -2.54
C ALA A 94 14.21 14.30 -2.62
N LEU A 95 13.63 14.81 -3.71
CA LEU A 95 13.50 16.26 -3.96
C LEU A 95 12.17 16.86 -3.46
N VAL A 96 11.22 16.05 -2.99
CA VAL A 96 9.94 16.55 -2.46
C VAL A 96 9.78 16.15 -0.99
N PRO A 97 9.56 17.10 -0.07
CA PRO A 97 9.26 16.81 1.33
C PRO A 97 8.04 15.88 1.44
N ARG A 98 8.26 14.67 1.95
CA ARG A 98 7.19 13.70 2.19
C ARG A 98 6.55 13.94 3.57
N PRO A 99 5.27 13.58 3.75
CA PRO A 99 4.68 13.46 5.08
C PRO A 99 5.51 12.51 5.98
N PRO A 100 5.62 12.81 7.29
CA PRO A 100 6.49 12.08 8.21
C PRO A 100 5.92 10.70 8.56
N GLY A 101 6.58 9.64 8.11
CA GLY A 101 6.14 8.25 8.33
C GLY A 101 4.81 7.95 7.62
N PHE A 102 4.61 6.72 7.15
CA PHE A 102 3.30 6.29 6.66
C PHE A 102 2.80 5.14 7.53
N LEU A 103 1.61 5.31 8.10
CA LEU A 103 0.88 4.27 8.80
C LEU A 103 -0.41 4.00 8.02
N PRO A 104 -0.59 2.81 7.45
CA PRO A 104 -1.84 2.46 6.77
C PRO A 104 -3.06 2.59 7.71
N GLY A 105 -4.19 2.98 7.15
CA GLY A 105 -5.47 3.14 7.82
C GLY A 105 -6.04 4.56 7.80
N ILE A 106 -7.33 4.64 8.13
CA ILE A 106 -8.11 5.88 8.16
C ILE A 106 -7.57 6.93 9.13
N GLY A 107 -7.11 6.52 10.31
CA GLY A 107 -6.60 7.44 11.32
C GLY A 107 -5.42 8.28 10.82
N TYR A 108 -4.55 7.70 9.98
CA TYR A 108 -3.47 8.43 9.34
C TYR A 108 -4.00 9.41 8.28
N LEU A 109 -4.92 8.95 7.41
CA LEU A 109 -5.51 9.81 6.38
C LEU A 109 -6.17 11.05 7.00
N LEU A 110 -6.93 10.87 8.08
CA LEU A 110 -7.60 11.96 8.78
C LEU A 110 -6.61 12.85 9.53
N SER A 111 -5.61 12.29 10.21
CA SER A 111 -4.64 13.10 10.95
C SER A 111 -3.74 13.94 10.03
N TYR A 112 -3.46 13.44 8.82
CA TYR A 112 -2.51 14.03 7.88
C TYR A 112 -3.16 14.52 6.58
N TRP A 113 -4.49 14.65 6.52
CA TRP A 113 -5.23 14.93 5.27
C TRP A 113 -4.67 16.13 4.51
N LYS A 114 -4.33 17.21 5.24
CA LYS A 114 -3.80 18.44 4.63
C LYS A 114 -2.40 18.24 4.07
N ASN A 115 -1.54 17.55 4.82
CA ASN A 115 -0.19 17.22 4.37
C ASN A 115 -0.23 16.34 3.11
N LEU A 116 -1.15 15.37 3.07
CA LEU A 116 -1.37 14.48 1.93
C LEU A 116 -1.87 15.24 0.71
N LYS A 117 -2.93 16.04 0.87
CA LYS A 117 -3.47 16.89 -0.19
C LYS A 117 -2.39 17.81 -0.75
N ASP A 118 -1.71 18.57 0.11
CA ASP A 118 -0.69 19.53 -0.29
C ASP A 118 0.48 18.81 -1.01
N TYR A 119 0.91 17.66 -0.49
CA TYR A 119 1.91 16.81 -1.13
C TYR A 119 1.46 16.36 -2.53
N PHE A 120 0.28 15.77 -2.68
CA PHE A 120 -0.23 15.27 -3.95
C PHE A 120 -0.44 16.39 -4.98
N LEU A 121 -0.87 17.57 -4.53
CA LEU A 121 -0.99 18.75 -5.38
C LEU A 121 0.36 19.28 -5.87
N VAL A 122 1.43 19.16 -5.08
CA VAL A 122 2.78 19.53 -5.51
C VAL A 122 3.36 18.47 -6.44
N VAL A 123 3.24 17.18 -6.10
CA VAL A 123 3.89 16.12 -6.88
C VAL A 123 3.25 15.86 -8.23
N LYS A 124 1.94 16.13 -8.38
CA LYS A 124 1.26 15.96 -9.68
C LYS A 124 1.82 16.86 -10.79
N ASP A 125 2.43 18.00 -10.43
CA ASP A 125 2.99 18.97 -11.39
C ASP A 125 4.45 18.63 -11.74
N ASN A 126 5.11 17.77 -10.95
CA ASN A 126 6.44 17.27 -11.26
C ASN A 126 6.34 16.00 -12.12
N ARG A 127 6.89 16.04 -13.35
CA ARG A 127 6.82 14.93 -14.30
C ARG A 127 7.27 13.59 -13.72
N THR A 128 8.31 13.59 -12.89
CA THR A 128 8.88 12.37 -12.31
C THR A 128 7.93 11.76 -11.27
N TYR A 129 7.35 12.58 -10.39
CA TYR A 129 6.49 12.11 -9.31
C TYR A 129 5.04 11.88 -9.77
N ARG A 130 4.61 12.59 -10.81
CA ARG A 130 3.30 12.41 -11.44
C ARG A 130 3.06 10.96 -11.84
N ALA A 131 4.10 10.24 -12.26
CA ALA A 131 3.99 8.82 -12.59
C ALA A 131 3.48 7.99 -11.41
N CYS A 132 3.93 8.26 -10.18
CA CYS A 132 3.47 7.56 -8.98
C CYS A 132 1.98 7.79 -8.72
N VAL A 133 1.53 9.06 -8.78
CA VAL A 133 0.12 9.41 -8.55
C VAL A 133 -0.79 8.81 -9.64
N VAL A 134 -0.43 8.99 -10.91
CA VAL A 134 -1.24 8.49 -12.04
C VAL A 134 -1.31 6.97 -12.05
N THR A 135 -0.21 6.28 -11.74
CA THR A 135 -0.18 4.81 -11.71
C THR A 135 -1.06 4.28 -10.58
N ALA A 136 -0.92 4.81 -9.37
CA ALA A 136 -1.78 4.42 -8.25
C ALA A 136 -3.26 4.76 -8.53
N ALA A 137 -3.54 5.95 -9.07
CA ALA A 137 -4.89 6.34 -9.42
C ALA A 137 -5.53 5.37 -10.43
N ALA A 138 -4.78 4.90 -11.43
CA ALA A 138 -5.25 3.90 -12.37
C ALA A 138 -5.46 2.54 -11.70
N ASN A 139 -4.50 2.07 -10.89
CA ASN A 139 -4.52 0.76 -10.25
C ASN A 139 -5.69 0.59 -9.26
N TYR A 140 -6.05 1.63 -8.52
CA TYR A 140 -7.10 1.57 -7.50
C TYR A 140 -8.45 2.16 -7.95
N ARG A 141 -8.60 2.55 -9.23
CA ARG A 141 -9.83 3.19 -9.74
C ARG A 141 -11.07 2.34 -9.50
N SER A 142 -11.05 1.07 -9.92
CA SER A 142 -12.20 0.18 -9.76
C SER A 142 -12.42 -0.21 -8.30
N ALA A 143 -11.35 -0.39 -7.53
CA ALA A 143 -11.45 -0.72 -6.11
C ALA A 143 -12.17 0.38 -5.33
N ILE A 144 -11.85 1.66 -5.58
CA ILE A 144 -12.48 2.76 -4.84
C ILE A 144 -13.93 3.00 -5.28
N GLU A 145 -14.27 2.72 -6.55
CA GLU A 145 -15.67 2.74 -7.01
C GLU A 145 -16.50 1.66 -6.32
N MET A 146 -15.99 0.42 -6.25
CA MET A 146 -16.68 -0.67 -5.55
C MET A 146 -16.83 -0.38 -4.06
N ALA A 147 -15.76 0.06 -3.40
CA ALA A 147 -15.79 0.47 -2.01
C ALA A 147 -16.80 1.61 -1.77
N SER A 148 -16.90 2.59 -2.69
CA SER A 148 -17.90 3.67 -2.58
C SER A 148 -19.35 3.20 -2.69
N MET A 149 -19.58 2.03 -3.29
CA MET A 149 -20.88 1.36 -3.32
C MET A 149 -21.11 0.43 -2.11
N GLY A 150 -20.11 0.24 -1.26
CA GLY A 150 -20.14 -0.68 -0.12
C GLY A 150 -19.98 -2.15 -0.51
N ILE A 151 -19.20 -2.44 -1.56
CA ILE A 151 -18.97 -3.78 -2.11
C ILE A 151 -17.47 -4.05 -2.26
#